data_AF-A0A2U1L7P8-F1
#
_entry.id   AF-A0A2U1L7P8-F1
#
_cell.length_a   1.000
_cell.length_b   1.000
_cell.length_c   1.000
_cell.angle_alpha   90.00
_cell.angle_beta   90.00
_cell.angle_gamma   90.00
#
_symmetry.space_group_name_H-M   'P 1'
#
loop_
_entity.id
_entity.type
_entity.pdbx_description
1 polymer ?
#
loop_
_entity_poly.entity_id
_entity_poly.type
_entity_poly.pdbx_seq_one_letter_code
_entity_poly.pdbx_strand_id
1 'polypeptide(L)'
;MPFRGNMSWSWRKILQLRPLVRNFIWYKLGDGSKALAWFDSWCSLSPLANIVSSRDVHRAGFCPTTTVRDIITPNGWAWPSDWVVLRVG
;
A
#
# COMPACT_ATOMS: atom_id res chain seq x y z
N MET A 1 11.28 -11.97 5.48
CA MET A 1 12.14 -12.69 6.45
C MET A 1 11.69 -12.35 7.87
N PRO A 2 11.40 -13.32 8.76
CA PRO A 2 11.07 -12.98 10.14
C PRO A 2 12.38 -12.65 10.90
N PHE A 3 12.41 -11.49 11.55
CA PHE A 3 13.45 -11.11 12.50
C PHE A 3 13.43 -12.11 13.67
N ARG A 4 14.48 -12.93 13.82
CA ARG A 4 14.68 -13.85 14.95
C ARG A 4 15.39 -13.15 16.12
N GLY A 5 14.88 -11.99 16.52
CA GLY A 5 15.22 -11.41 17.83
C GLY A 5 14.24 -11.96 18.88
N ASN A 6 14.66 -12.06 20.15
CA ASN A 6 13.78 -12.43 21.26
C ASN A 6 12.72 -11.33 21.46
N MET A 7 11.70 -11.35 20.62
CA MET A 7 10.60 -10.39 20.65
C MET A 7 9.83 -10.61 21.94
N SER A 8 9.76 -9.57 22.78
CA SER A 8 8.99 -9.66 24.02
C SER A 8 7.56 -10.12 23.70
N TRP A 9 7.01 -10.95 24.58
CA TRP A 9 5.67 -11.52 24.39
C TRP A 9 4.60 -10.43 24.23
N SER A 10 4.78 -9.30 24.93
CA SER A 10 3.98 -8.08 24.82
C SER A 10 4.01 -7.47 23.41
N TRP A 11 5.17 -7.43 22.75
CA TRP A 11 5.26 -6.89 21.39
C TRP A 11 4.55 -7.78 20.37
N ARG A 12 4.59 -9.11 20.55
CA ARG A 12 3.77 -10.02 19.71
C ARG A 12 2.28 -9.70 19.86
N LYS A 13 1.81 -9.42 21.07
CA LYS A 13 0.41 -9.01 21.32
C LYS A 13 0.06 -7.69 20.66
N ILE A 14 0.94 -6.68 20.73
CA ILE A 14 0.73 -5.40 20.04
C ILE A 14 0.65 -5.61 18.51
N LEU A 15 1.55 -6.41 17.93
CA LEU A 15 1.52 -6.69 16.49
C LEU A 15 0.28 -7.50 16.07
N GLN A 16 -0.24 -8.38 16.93
CA GLN A 16 -1.49 -9.10 16.69
C GLN A 16 -2.71 -8.15 16.62
N LEU A 17 -2.68 -7.01 17.33
CA LEU A 17 -3.73 -5.98 17.26
C LEU A 17 -3.63 -5.11 16.01
N ARG A 18 -2.49 -5.11 15.31
CA ARG A 18 -2.24 -4.23 14.16
C ARG A 18 -3.35 -4.28 13.10
N PRO A 19 -3.90 -5.44 12.68
CA PRO A 19 -5.00 -5.46 11.71
C PRO A 19 -6.28 -4.80 12.19
N LEU A 20 -6.59 -4.89 13.50
CA LEU A 20 -7.78 -4.28 14.09
C LEU A 20 -7.67 -2.77 14.14
N VAL A 21 -6.49 -2.26 14.52
CA VAL A 21 -6.26 -0.81 14.66
C VAL A 21 -6.04 -0.15 13.28
N ARG A 22 -5.57 -0.90 12.28
CA ARG A 22 -5.20 -0.36 10.95
C ARG A 22 -6.32 0.42 10.28
N ASN A 23 -7.58 0.01 10.43
CA ASN A 23 -8.73 0.68 9.83
C ASN A 23 -9.00 2.08 10.43
N PHE A 24 -8.44 2.36 11.61
CA PHE A 24 -8.56 3.64 12.31
C PHE A 24 -7.34 4.55 12.09
N ILE A 25 -6.26 4.05 11.49
CA ILE A 25 -5.05 4.83 11.22
C ILE A 25 -5.09 5.26 9.76
N TRP A 26 -5.14 6.57 9.54
CA TRP A 26 -5.17 7.18 8.21
C TRP A 26 -3.95 8.07 7.98
N TYR A 27 -3.40 8.01 6.78
CA TYR A 27 -2.31 8.88 6.36
C TYR A 27 -2.88 10.22 5.89
N LYS A 28 -2.36 11.32 6.43
CA LYS A 28 -2.69 12.67 5.97
C LYS A 28 -1.96 12.95 4.66
N LEU A 29 -2.66 12.80 3.53
CA LEU A 29 -2.06 12.77 2.19
C LEU A 29 -1.18 13.99 1.86
N GLY A 30 -1.63 15.19 2.22
CA GLY A 30 -0.93 16.43 1.88
C GLY A 30 -0.71 16.51 0.37
N ASP A 31 0.55 16.52 -0.05
CA ASP A 31 0.96 16.65 -1.44
C ASP A 31 1.20 15.28 -2.12
N GLY A 32 1.09 14.18 -1.36
CA GLY A 32 1.21 12.80 -1.83
C GLY A 32 2.63 12.25 -1.96
N SER A 33 3.68 13.06 -1.77
CA SER A 33 5.08 12.63 -1.95
C SER A 33 5.66 11.76 -0.84
N LYS A 34 4.97 11.69 0.29
CA LYS A 34 5.42 10.93 1.46
C LYS A 34 4.50 9.77 1.81
N ALA A 35 3.32 9.71 1.18
CA ALA A 35 2.36 8.63 1.36
C ALA A 35 2.75 7.50 0.41
N LEU A 36 2.98 6.30 0.94
CA LEU A 36 3.24 5.11 0.13
C LEU A 36 1.94 4.64 -0.52
N ALA A 37 1.94 4.56 -1.85
CA ALA A 37 0.77 4.17 -2.63
C ALA A 37 0.17 2.83 -2.17
N TRP A 38 1.03 1.85 -1.91
CA TRP A 38 0.62 0.47 -1.68
C TRP A 38 0.27 0.15 -0.22
N PHE A 39 0.96 0.77 0.75
CA PHE A 39 0.93 0.31 2.14
C PHE A 39 0.24 1.27 3.10
N ASP A 40 0.20 2.57 2.78
CA ASP A 40 -0.44 3.56 3.64
C ASP A 40 -1.95 3.61 3.44
N SER A 41 -2.66 3.89 4.52
CA SER A 41 -4.11 4.06 4.55
C SER A 41 -4.49 5.49 4.15
N TRP A 42 -4.43 5.82 2.86
CA TRP A 42 -4.72 7.18 2.35
C TRP A 42 -6.04 7.28 1.56
N CYS A 43 -6.67 6.15 1.21
CA CYS A 43 -8.01 6.10 0.61
C CYS A 43 -8.86 4.96 1.20
N SER A 44 -10.15 4.92 0.88
CA SER A 44 -11.09 3.90 1.38
C SER A 44 -10.79 2.48 0.92
N LEU A 45 -10.03 2.31 -0.17
CA LEU A 45 -9.57 1.02 -0.67
C LEU A 45 -8.17 0.66 -0.17
N SER A 46 -7.53 1.54 0.62
CA SER A 46 -6.21 1.28 1.15
C SER A 46 -6.21 0.23 2.27
N PRO A 47 -5.07 -0.46 2.49
CA PRO A 47 -3.85 -0.42 1.68
C PRO A 47 -4.06 -1.15 0.34
N LEU A 48 -3.60 -0.54 -0.76
CA LEU A 48 -3.77 -1.13 -2.09
C LEU A 48 -3.01 -2.47 -2.24
N ALA A 49 -2.00 -2.74 -1.41
CA ALA A 49 -1.30 -4.01 -1.36
C ALA A 49 -2.19 -5.22 -1.03
N ASN A 50 -3.41 -5.01 -0.52
CA ASN A 50 -4.40 -6.07 -0.35
C ASN A 50 -5.11 -6.46 -1.67
N ILE A 51 -5.05 -5.58 -2.67
CA ILE A 51 -5.76 -5.71 -3.96
C ILE A 51 -4.75 -5.99 -5.07
N VAL A 52 -3.62 -5.28 -5.06
CA VAL A 52 -2.56 -5.37 -6.06
C VAL A 52 -1.37 -6.10 -5.44
N SER A 53 -1.00 -7.24 -6.02
CA SER A 53 0.12 -8.02 -5.51
C SER A 53 1.45 -7.32 -5.76
N SER A 54 2.47 -7.57 -4.93
CA SER A 54 3.83 -7.05 -5.17
C SER A 54 4.39 -7.47 -6.53
N ARG A 55 3.97 -8.64 -7.05
CA ARG A 55 4.36 -9.10 -8.39
C ARG A 55 3.78 -8.17 -9.46
N ASP A 56 2.52 -7.78 -9.34
CA ASP A 56 1.86 -6.91 -10.31
C ASP A 56 2.43 -5.50 -10.25
N VAL A 57 2.70 -4.98 -9.03
CA VAL A 57 3.43 -3.71 -8.80
C VAL A 57 4.77 -3.71 -9.54
N HIS A 58 5.56 -4.78 -9.41
CA HIS A 58 6.86 -4.86 -10.07
C HIS A 58 6.74 -5.03 -11.60
N ARG A 59 5.78 -5.82 -12.09
CA ARG A 59 5.52 -5.97 -13.53
C ARG A 59 5.15 -4.64 -14.19
N ALA A 60 4.40 -3.82 -13.46
CA ALA A 60 4.02 -2.47 -13.84
C ALA A 60 5.17 -1.44 -13.84
N GLY A 61 6.37 -1.82 -13.41
CA GLY A 61 7.51 -0.90 -13.29
C GLY A 61 7.51 -0.04 -12.03
N PHE A 62 6.60 -0.31 -11.08
CA PHE A 62 6.61 0.36 -9.78
C PHE A 62 7.48 -0.38 -8.76
N CYS A 63 7.71 0.29 -7.63
CA CYS A 63 8.44 -0.26 -6.50
C CYS A 63 7.62 -0.15 -5.20
N PRO A 64 7.99 -0.90 -4.14
CA PRO A 64 7.31 -0.83 -2.85
C PRO A 64 7.29 0.57 -2.22
N THR A 65 8.24 1.43 -2.59
CA THR A 65 8.39 2.81 -2.10
C THR A 65 7.69 3.84 -2.97
N THR A 66 7.02 3.43 -4.06
CA THR A 66 6.23 4.34 -4.91
C THR A 66 5.20 5.08 -4.07
N THR A 67 5.10 6.38 -4.28
CA THR A 67 4.27 7.29 -3.51
C THR A 67 2.93 7.54 -4.19
N VAL A 68 1.96 8.09 -3.47
CA VAL A 68 0.66 8.46 -4.04
C VAL A 68 0.80 9.50 -5.15
N ARG A 69 1.76 10.42 -5.02
CA ARG A 69 2.09 11.39 -6.07
C ARG A 69 2.54 10.73 -7.37
N ASP A 70 3.26 9.62 -7.29
CA ASP A 70 3.79 8.95 -8.49
C ASP A 70 2.71 8.23 -9.30
N ILE A 71 1.58 7.90 -8.66
CA ILE A 71 0.46 7.16 -9.30
C ILE A 71 -0.74 8.05 -9.63
N ILE A 72 -0.67 9.35 -9.36
CA ILE A 72 -1.74 10.33 -9.66
C ILE A 72 -1.18 11.44 -10.54
N THR A 73 -1.83 11.67 -11.68
CA THR A 73 -1.59 12.80 -12.57
C THR A 73 -2.75 13.79 -12.46
N PRO A 74 -2.59 15.03 -12.96
CA PRO A 74 -3.69 15.99 -13.04
C PRO A 74 -4.92 15.47 -13.79
N ASN A 75 -4.73 14.50 -14.69
CA ASN A 75 -5.78 13.94 -15.54
C ASN A 75 -6.33 12.60 -15.01
N GLY A 76 -5.98 12.20 -13.78
CA GLY A 76 -6.44 10.97 -13.15
C GLY A 76 -5.29 10.04 -12.77
N TRP A 77 -5.58 8.74 -12.71
CA TRP A 77 -4.60 7.74 -12.27
C TRP A 77 -3.56 7.43 -13.34
N ALA A 78 -2.28 7.40 -12.95
CA ALA A 78 -1.18 6.92 -13.78
C ALA A 78 -1.08 5.39 -13.71
N TRP A 79 -2.20 4.68 -13.92
CA TRP A 79 -2.16 3.22 -13.91
C TRP A 79 -1.42 2.69 -15.15
N PRO A 80 -0.64 1.62 -15.01
CA PRO A 80 -0.06 0.89 -16.13
C PRO A 80 -1.16 0.36 -17.04
N SER A 81 -0.93 0.40 -18.35
CA SER A 81 -1.84 -0.14 -19.37
C SER A 81 -2.29 -1.56 -19.04
N ASP A 82 -1.39 -2.39 -18.54
CA ASP A 82 -1.61 -3.80 -18.25
C ASP A 82 -2.68 -4.05 -17.17
N TRP A 83 -2.94 -3.07 -16.30
CA TRP A 83 -3.97 -3.17 -15.26
C TRP A 83 -5.34 -2.74 -15.73
N VAL A 84 -5.40 -1.89 -16.76
CA VAL A 84 -6.65 -1.38 -17.33
C VAL A 84 -7.35 -2.46 -18.17
N VAL A 85 -6.60 -3.42 -18.72
CA VAL A 85 -7.13 -4.47 -19.62
C VAL A 85 -7.85 -5.59 -18.85
N LEU A 86 -7.61 -5.77 -17.55
CA LEU A 86 -8.19 -6.86 -16.74
C LEU A 86 -9.71 -6.74 -16.42
N ARG A 87 -10.45 -5.88 -17.12
CA ARG A 87 -11.92 -5.76 -17.00
C ARG A 87 -12.71 -6.22 -18.23
N VAL A 88 -12.07 -6.81 -19.23
CA VAL A 88 -12.76 -7.48 -20.34
C VAL A 88 -12.45 -8.97 -20.28
N GLY A 89 -13.34 -9.71 -19.62
CA GLY A 89 -13.28 -11.17 -19.45
C GLY A 89 -14.39 -11.64 -18.53
#